data_AF-A0A257HYK6-F1
#
_entry.id   AF-A0A257HYK6-F1
#
_cell.length_a   1.000
_cell.length_b   1.000
_cell.length_c   1.000
_cell.angle_alpha   90.00
_cell.angle_beta   90.00
_cell.angle_gamma   90.00
#
_symmetry.space_group_name_H-M   'P 1'
#
loop_
_entity.id
_entity.type
_entity.pdbx_description
1 polymer ?
#
loop_
_entity_poly.entity_id
_entity_poly.type
_entity_poly.pdbx_seq_one_letter_code
_entity_poly.pdbx_strand_id
1 'polypeptide(L)'
;MIIAQYNIENMRLFYSLSLMFIVIASIHLMSCSRSSNTLVVSTDTGFDKHTVYMAGYTIDTITKLHNAAYWVNGVIVPLVNNGNMNLEATGIVVDGTDVYVTGYNYLIGYRNSLSVIPVFWKNGVPYNFPENPTAQRVGLANNLFISNKDVFIAGEYKGNASIWKNGVRTTLDTSTSYSSIANAVFVQGSDIYVVGSVSKFSALLGGYGPIAILWKNSVPNQLGKGYSEAYSVFVKGNDVYVGGFDDPENNVPYLPKHYACYWKNGVYTNLDNIKRNYSRVNALCFDGKDLLAVGETMFWKNNQILSLNAENTSSYTSVVQIDGESFIGGQSFSAKSSVNSVVTLWHNEHLFQFPFYGSTNAIFVK
;
A
#
# COMPACT_ATOMS: atom_id res chain seq x y z
N MET A 1 89.90 41.24 44.51
CA MET A 1 88.77 42.15 44.29
C MET A 1 87.53 41.50 44.90
N ILE A 2 87.31 41.82 46.18
CA ILE A 2 86.06 41.81 47.00
C ILE A 2 85.14 40.57 46.88
N ILE A 3 85.26 39.56 47.76
CA ILE A 3 84.49 39.28 49.02
C ILE A 3 83.05 38.76 48.72
N ALA A 4 82.41 37.80 49.40
CA ALA A 4 82.69 36.69 50.30
C ALA A 4 81.33 35.96 50.56
N GLN A 5 81.38 34.70 50.99
CA GLN A 5 80.56 34.07 52.05
C GLN A 5 79.01 33.94 52.01
N TYR A 6 78.59 32.77 52.55
CA TYR A 6 77.36 32.44 53.32
C TYR A 6 76.02 32.06 52.64
N ASN A 7 75.71 30.75 52.68
CA ASN A 7 74.71 30.05 53.54
C ASN A 7 73.22 30.51 53.65
N ILE A 8 72.34 29.50 53.46
CA ILE A 8 71.01 29.16 54.03
C ILE A 8 69.69 29.96 53.69
N GLU A 9 68.66 29.14 53.41
CA GLU A 9 67.23 29.21 53.81
C GLU A 9 66.13 29.44 52.74
N ASN A 10 65.54 28.30 52.35
CA ASN A 10 64.15 27.85 52.54
C ASN A 10 62.89 28.67 52.14
N MET A 11 61.98 27.88 51.56
CA MET A 11 60.52 28.01 51.42
C MET A 11 59.94 29.02 50.41
N ARG A 12 59.32 28.49 49.35
CA ARG A 12 58.36 29.23 48.51
C ARG A 12 56.96 28.61 48.56
N LEU A 13 56.03 29.49 48.90
CA LEU A 13 54.58 29.43 48.83
C LEU A 13 54.03 29.20 47.41
N PHE A 14 52.92 28.46 47.37
CA PHE A 14 51.63 28.70 46.69
C PHE A 14 51.55 29.41 45.31
N TYR A 15 51.04 28.64 44.33
CA TYR A 15 50.18 28.91 43.16
C TYR A 15 50.42 30.13 42.24
N SER A 16 50.62 29.85 40.94
CA SER A 16 49.82 30.45 39.87
C SER A 16 49.86 29.63 38.57
N LEU A 17 48.77 29.74 37.82
CA LEU A 17 48.47 29.15 36.50
C LEU A 17 49.57 29.36 35.45
N SER A 18 49.84 28.32 34.64
CA SER A 18 49.84 28.42 33.18
C SER A 18 49.92 27.05 32.49
N LEU A 19 49.01 26.85 31.54
CA LEU A 19 48.93 25.89 30.43
C LEU A 19 50.11 24.93 30.18
N MET A 20 49.81 23.63 30.02
CA MET A 20 50.09 22.93 28.75
C MET A 20 49.28 21.63 28.63
N PHE A 21 48.60 21.51 27.49
CA PHE A 21 47.89 20.35 26.97
C PHE A 21 48.85 19.20 26.63
N ILE A 22 48.51 17.96 27.02
CA ILE A 22 48.79 16.75 26.22
C ILE A 22 47.57 15.83 26.30
N VAL A 23 46.83 15.76 25.19
CA VAL A 23 45.78 14.77 24.92
C VAL A 23 46.49 13.48 24.52
N ILE A 24 46.36 12.41 25.31
CA ILE A 24 46.76 11.08 24.90
C ILE A 24 45.58 10.47 24.14
N ALA A 25 45.69 10.40 22.82
CA ALA A 25 44.77 9.67 21.96
C ALA A 25 44.93 8.17 22.21
N SER A 26 43.98 7.57 22.92
CA SER A 26 43.82 6.12 22.98
C SER A 26 43.29 5.63 21.63
N ILE A 27 44.18 5.05 20.82
CA ILE A 27 43.82 4.33 19.59
C ILE A 27 43.07 3.06 20.00
N HIS A 28 41.74 3.10 19.95
CA HIS A 28 40.95 1.88 19.90
C HIS A 28 40.98 1.33 18.47
N LEU A 29 41.74 0.26 18.29
CA LEU A 29 41.66 -0.58 17.09
C LEU A 29 40.25 -1.19 17.04
N MET A 30 39.36 -0.59 16.25
CA MET A 30 38.10 -1.20 15.85
C MET A 30 38.43 -2.41 14.96
N SER A 31 38.44 -3.59 15.56
CA SER A 31 38.31 -4.83 14.81
C SER A 31 36.85 -4.93 14.39
N CYS A 32 36.57 -4.70 13.10
CA CYS A 32 35.31 -5.07 12.49
C CYS A 32 35.19 -6.60 12.53
N SER A 33 34.69 -7.15 13.63
CA SER A 33 34.11 -8.49 13.58
C SER A 33 32.91 -8.38 12.66
N ARG A 34 33.03 -8.96 11.46
CA ARG A 34 31.94 -9.14 10.52
C ARG A 34 30.85 -9.90 11.28
N SER A 35 29.84 -9.20 11.79
CA SER A 35 28.67 -9.86 12.34
C SER A 35 28.09 -10.70 11.21
N SER A 36 28.07 -12.00 11.39
CA SER A 36 27.17 -12.84 10.62
C SER A 36 25.79 -12.24 10.81
N ASN A 37 25.23 -11.65 9.75
CA ASN A 37 23.83 -11.26 9.70
C ASN A 37 22.98 -12.53 9.72
N THR A 38 22.93 -13.21 10.86
CA THR A 38 21.79 -14.01 11.25
C THR A 38 20.65 -13.02 11.41
N LEU A 39 19.75 -13.01 10.43
CA LEU A 39 18.45 -12.37 10.54
C LEU A 39 17.79 -12.92 11.80
N VAL A 40 17.79 -12.15 12.88
CA VAL A 40 16.88 -12.38 13.99
C VAL A 40 15.51 -11.95 13.45
N VAL A 41 14.71 -12.90 13.00
CA VAL A 41 13.27 -12.67 12.84
C VAL A 41 12.78 -12.39 14.26
N SER A 42 12.49 -11.14 14.60
CA SER A 42 11.86 -10.85 15.89
C SER A 42 10.51 -11.56 15.87
N THR A 43 10.31 -12.48 16.81
CA THR A 43 9.00 -13.08 17.06
C THR A 43 8.09 -12.14 17.85
N ASP A 44 8.65 -11.06 18.38
CA ASP A 44 7.92 -9.93 18.91
C ASP A 44 7.69 -8.97 17.75
N THR A 45 6.47 -8.98 17.22
CA THR A 45 6.06 -8.07 16.16
C THR A 45 5.54 -6.75 16.74
N GLY A 46 5.46 -6.59 18.06
CA GLY A 46 4.98 -5.38 18.72
C GLY A 46 3.47 -5.15 18.63
N PHE A 47 2.72 -6.08 18.03
CA PHE A 47 1.25 -6.01 17.87
C PHE A 47 0.53 -7.28 18.36
N ASP A 48 1.03 -7.89 19.43
CA ASP A 48 0.54 -9.17 20.01
C ASP A 48 -0.96 -9.20 20.37
N LYS A 49 -1.60 -8.03 20.49
CA LYS A 49 -3.04 -7.92 20.72
C LYS A 49 -3.88 -8.29 19.50
N HIS A 50 -3.29 -8.21 18.31
CA HIS A 50 -3.97 -8.36 17.04
C HIS A 50 -3.35 -9.47 16.20
N THR A 51 -4.18 -10.11 15.39
CA THR A 51 -3.68 -10.93 14.28
C THR A 51 -3.70 -10.08 13.01
N VAL A 52 -2.52 -9.86 12.44
CA VAL A 52 -2.32 -9.07 11.22
C VAL A 52 -2.20 -10.00 10.03
N TYR A 53 -3.13 -9.85 9.09
CA TYR A 53 -3.13 -10.52 7.80
C TYR A 53 -2.70 -9.54 6.73
N MET A 54 -1.77 -9.95 5.87
CA MET A 54 -1.29 -9.15 4.75
C MET A 54 -1.37 -9.98 3.48
N ALA A 55 -1.78 -9.41 2.36
CA ALA A 55 -1.74 -10.07 1.05
C ALA A 55 -0.97 -9.23 0.05
N GLY A 56 -0.27 -9.90 -0.85
CA GLY A 56 0.55 -9.28 -1.87
C GLY A 56 1.34 -10.32 -2.64
N TYR A 57 2.62 -10.07 -2.84
CA TYR A 57 3.49 -11.00 -3.56
C TYR A 57 4.92 -10.95 -3.04
N THR A 58 5.64 -12.04 -3.28
CA THR A 58 7.10 -12.10 -3.19
C THR A 58 7.72 -12.10 -4.57
N ILE A 59 8.95 -11.61 -4.71
CA ILE A 59 9.72 -11.63 -5.95
C ILE A 59 10.73 -12.77 -5.88
N ASP A 60 10.66 -13.70 -6.82
CA ASP A 60 11.69 -14.72 -7.00
C ASP A 60 12.99 -14.05 -7.47
N THR A 61 14.08 -14.24 -6.73
CA THR A 61 15.34 -13.54 -7.00
C THR A 61 16.04 -14.01 -8.26
N ILE A 62 15.72 -15.21 -8.76
CA ILE A 62 16.30 -15.83 -9.95
C ILE A 62 15.46 -15.46 -11.17
N THR A 63 14.16 -15.76 -11.15
CA THR A 63 13.26 -15.59 -12.29
C THR A 63 12.69 -14.18 -12.40
N LYS A 64 12.75 -13.38 -11.33
CA LYS A 64 12.10 -12.06 -11.19
C LYS A 64 10.58 -12.09 -11.28
N LEU A 65 9.98 -13.26 -11.19
CA LEU A 65 8.53 -13.43 -11.20
C LEU A 65 7.94 -13.16 -9.82
N HIS A 66 6.71 -12.66 -9.80
CA HIS A 66 5.92 -12.49 -8.58
C HIS A 66 5.24 -13.80 -8.22
N ASN A 67 5.32 -14.16 -6.95
CA ASN A 67 4.58 -15.25 -6.34
C ASN A 67 3.60 -14.68 -5.33
N ALA A 68 2.31 -14.79 -5.62
CA ALA A 68 1.26 -14.35 -4.71
C ALA A 68 1.39 -15.09 -3.37
N ALA A 69 1.19 -14.34 -2.30
CA ALA A 69 1.20 -14.86 -0.94
C ALA A 69 0.29 -14.02 -0.05
N TYR A 70 -0.09 -14.61 1.08
CA TYR A 70 -0.50 -13.84 2.24
C TYR A 70 0.40 -14.17 3.43
N TRP A 71 0.40 -13.32 4.44
CA TRP A 71 1.14 -13.50 5.67
C TRP A 71 0.21 -13.36 6.85
N VAL A 72 0.44 -14.15 7.89
CA VAL A 72 -0.23 -14.06 9.18
C VAL A 72 0.84 -13.77 10.23
N ASN A 73 0.81 -12.57 10.82
CA ASN A 73 1.84 -12.08 11.74
C ASN A 73 3.26 -12.26 11.19
N GLY A 74 3.44 -11.94 9.89
CA GLY A 74 4.72 -12.07 9.19
C GLY A 74 5.07 -13.49 8.72
N VAL A 75 4.32 -14.51 9.11
CA VAL A 75 4.50 -15.89 8.65
C VAL A 75 3.82 -16.06 7.30
N ILE A 76 4.60 -16.41 6.27
CA ILE A 76 4.12 -16.52 4.89
C ILE A 76 3.26 -17.78 4.67
N VAL A 77 2.20 -17.61 3.90
CA VAL A 77 1.38 -18.68 3.32
C VAL A 77 1.37 -18.50 1.80
N PRO A 78 2.03 -19.39 1.04
CA PRO A 78 2.07 -19.31 -0.42
C PRO A 78 0.68 -19.52 -1.05
N LEU A 79 0.34 -18.70 -2.04
CA LEU A 79 -0.89 -18.85 -2.83
C LEU A 79 -0.56 -19.59 -4.13
N VAL A 80 -0.26 -20.88 -4.00
CA VAL A 80 0.21 -21.69 -5.12
C VAL A 80 -0.90 -21.86 -6.15
N ASN A 81 -0.54 -21.64 -7.41
CA ASN A 81 -1.34 -22.04 -8.56
C ASN A 81 -0.44 -22.87 -9.49
N ASN A 82 -0.96 -23.95 -10.05
CA ASN A 82 -0.17 -24.90 -10.83
C ASN A 82 0.31 -24.27 -12.15
N GLY A 83 1.56 -23.80 -12.23
CA GLY A 83 2.18 -23.32 -13.47
C GLY A 83 3.28 -22.24 -13.30
N ASN A 84 4.05 -21.98 -14.36
CA ASN A 84 5.02 -20.87 -14.44
C ASN A 84 4.27 -19.56 -14.67
N MET A 85 3.88 -18.87 -13.60
CA MET A 85 2.91 -17.78 -13.65
C MET A 85 3.39 -16.61 -12.79
N ASN A 86 3.11 -15.39 -13.25
CA ASN A 86 3.36 -14.17 -12.48
C ASN A 86 2.07 -13.83 -11.72
N LEU A 87 2.07 -14.02 -10.40
CA LEU A 87 0.88 -14.00 -9.55
C LEU A 87 0.95 -12.86 -8.54
N GLU A 88 -0.14 -12.11 -8.41
CA GLU A 88 -0.24 -11.04 -7.40
C GLU A 88 -1.56 -11.16 -6.64
N ALA A 89 -1.48 -11.10 -5.31
CA ALA A 89 -2.66 -10.90 -4.48
C ALA A 89 -2.94 -9.40 -4.30
N THR A 90 -4.22 -9.04 -4.32
CA THR A 90 -4.70 -7.65 -4.39
C THR A 90 -5.59 -7.25 -3.22
N GLY A 91 -6.28 -8.22 -2.61
CA GLY A 91 -7.21 -7.99 -1.50
C GLY A 91 -7.19 -9.16 -0.52
N ILE A 92 -7.42 -8.87 0.76
CA ILE A 92 -7.56 -9.88 1.82
C ILE A 92 -8.66 -9.51 2.81
N VAL A 93 -9.48 -10.50 3.18
CA VAL A 93 -10.51 -10.38 4.23
C VAL A 93 -10.56 -11.69 5.01
N VAL A 94 -10.80 -11.61 6.32
CA VAL A 94 -10.98 -12.79 7.18
C VAL A 94 -12.40 -12.82 7.74
N ASP A 95 -13.07 -13.97 7.63
CA ASP A 95 -14.37 -14.25 8.25
C ASP A 95 -14.27 -15.51 9.12
N GLY A 96 -14.46 -15.35 10.43
CA GLY A 96 -14.23 -16.42 11.40
C GLY A 96 -12.78 -16.92 11.38
N THR A 97 -12.57 -18.14 10.87
CA THR A 97 -11.27 -18.79 10.66
C THR A 97 -10.84 -18.85 9.20
N ASP A 98 -11.71 -18.42 8.29
CA ASP A 98 -11.46 -18.49 6.85
C ASP A 98 -10.80 -17.20 6.35
N VAL A 99 -9.69 -17.36 5.64
CA VAL A 99 -8.94 -16.28 4.97
C VAL A 99 -9.29 -16.29 3.48
N TYR A 100 -9.76 -15.15 2.99
CA TYR A 100 -10.16 -14.96 1.61
C TYR A 100 -9.22 -13.97 0.96
N VAL A 101 -8.71 -14.33 -0.22
CA VAL A 101 -7.75 -13.50 -0.96
C VAL A 101 -8.18 -13.38 -2.41
N THR A 102 -8.06 -12.19 -3.00
CA THR A 102 -8.22 -11.96 -4.44
C THR A 102 -6.90 -11.65 -5.10
N GLY A 103 -6.85 -11.77 -6.42
CA GLY A 103 -5.68 -11.41 -7.18
C GLY A 103 -5.83 -11.72 -8.66
N TYR A 104 -4.71 -11.72 -9.35
CA TYR A 104 -4.65 -12.07 -10.75
C TYR A 104 -3.36 -12.80 -11.11
N ASN A 105 -3.38 -13.35 -12.31
CA ASN A 105 -2.31 -14.15 -12.86
C ASN A 105 -2.00 -13.70 -14.28
N TYR A 106 -0.74 -13.42 -14.59
CA TYR A 106 -0.27 -13.30 -15.97
C TYR A 106 0.25 -14.65 -16.49
N LEU A 107 -0.39 -15.15 -17.54
CA LEU A 107 0.12 -16.30 -18.27
C LEU A 107 1.40 -15.94 -19.02
N ILE A 108 2.51 -16.57 -18.64
CA ILE A 108 3.81 -16.37 -19.28
C ILE A 108 3.81 -16.97 -20.68
N GLY A 109 4.28 -16.20 -21.68
CA GLY A 109 4.43 -16.64 -23.08
C GLY A 109 3.44 -16.00 -24.06
N TYR A 110 2.41 -15.31 -23.58
CA TYR A 110 1.47 -14.56 -24.42
C TYR A 110 1.71 -13.06 -24.25
N ARG A 111 2.25 -12.38 -25.29
CA ARG A 111 2.64 -10.95 -25.25
C ARG A 111 1.47 -9.96 -25.41
N ASN A 112 0.25 -10.36 -25.04
CA ASN A 112 -0.95 -9.55 -25.27
C ASN A 112 -1.76 -9.42 -23.96
N SER A 113 -2.44 -8.28 -23.77
CA SER A 113 -3.27 -7.93 -22.60
C SER A 113 -4.43 -8.89 -22.31
N LEU A 114 -4.68 -9.88 -23.18
CA LEU A 114 -5.70 -10.94 -23.04
C LEU A 114 -5.25 -12.11 -22.14
N SER A 115 -4.19 -11.93 -21.35
CA SER A 115 -3.51 -13.04 -20.63
C SER A 115 -3.59 -12.92 -19.11
N VAL A 116 -4.46 -12.03 -18.60
CA VAL A 116 -4.65 -11.81 -17.16
C VAL A 116 -5.88 -12.56 -16.69
N ILE A 117 -5.71 -13.49 -15.77
CA ILE A 117 -6.79 -14.31 -15.21
C ILE A 117 -7.09 -13.83 -13.78
N PRO A 118 -8.35 -13.46 -13.45
CA PRO A 118 -8.73 -13.18 -12.07
C PRO A 118 -8.70 -14.47 -11.25
N VAL A 119 -8.10 -14.40 -10.06
CA VAL A 119 -7.98 -15.53 -9.14
C VAL A 119 -8.51 -15.14 -7.78
N PHE A 120 -9.06 -16.13 -7.09
CA PHE A 120 -9.57 -16.02 -5.74
C PHE A 120 -9.11 -17.24 -4.96
N TRP A 121 -8.69 -17.06 -3.72
CA TRP A 121 -8.23 -18.13 -2.84
C TRP A 121 -9.02 -18.12 -1.54
N LYS A 122 -9.27 -19.31 -1.02
CA LYS A 122 -9.77 -19.54 0.33
C LYS A 122 -8.78 -20.41 1.08
N ASN A 123 -8.26 -19.93 2.20
CA ASN A 123 -7.27 -20.63 3.03
C ASN A 123 -6.05 -21.14 2.22
N GLY A 124 -5.57 -20.33 1.28
CA GLY A 124 -4.45 -20.67 0.40
C GLY A 124 -4.80 -21.55 -0.81
N VAL A 125 -6.02 -22.07 -0.89
CA VAL A 125 -6.45 -22.93 -1.98
C VAL A 125 -7.12 -22.11 -3.08
N PRO A 126 -6.69 -22.20 -4.36
CA PRO A 126 -7.31 -21.46 -5.45
C PRO A 126 -8.72 -21.97 -5.72
N TYR A 127 -9.64 -21.04 -5.88
CA TYR A 127 -11.03 -21.28 -6.23
C TYR A 127 -11.31 -20.66 -7.60
N ASN A 128 -11.65 -21.50 -8.56
CA ASN A 128 -11.99 -21.03 -9.90
C ASN A 128 -13.36 -20.37 -9.88
N PHE A 129 -13.46 -19.12 -10.35
CA PHE A 129 -14.76 -18.50 -10.64
C PHE A 129 -15.61 -19.47 -11.48
N PRO A 130 -16.88 -19.71 -11.11
CA PRO A 130 -17.79 -20.64 -11.79
C PRO A 130 -18.30 -20.03 -13.10
N GLU A 131 -17.38 -19.71 -14.00
CA GLU A 131 -17.69 -19.54 -15.41
C GLU A 131 -17.06 -20.69 -16.19
N ASN A 132 -17.81 -21.08 -17.22
CA ASN A 132 -17.51 -22.13 -18.19
C ASN A 132 -15.99 -22.30 -18.38
N PRO A 133 -15.41 -23.50 -18.17
CA PRO A 133 -13.97 -23.73 -18.35
C PRO A 133 -13.45 -23.40 -19.74
N THR A 134 -14.33 -23.18 -20.73
CA THR A 134 -13.97 -22.74 -22.09
C THR A 134 -14.01 -21.22 -22.30
N ALA A 135 -14.53 -20.44 -21.35
CA ALA A 135 -14.53 -18.99 -21.45
C ALA A 135 -13.12 -18.45 -21.24
N GLN A 136 -12.63 -17.62 -22.17
CA GLN A 136 -11.41 -16.85 -21.96
C GLN A 136 -11.54 -16.04 -20.66
N ARG A 137 -10.77 -16.40 -19.65
CA ARG A 137 -10.74 -15.74 -18.34
C ARG A 137 -9.85 -14.50 -18.43
N VAL A 138 -10.32 -13.46 -19.12
CA VAL A 138 -9.59 -12.19 -19.22
C VAL A 138 -10.22 -11.22 -18.23
N GLY A 139 -9.46 -10.82 -17.21
CA GLY A 139 -9.93 -9.90 -16.20
C GLY A 139 -9.02 -9.76 -14.98
N LEU A 140 -9.50 -8.99 -14.02
CA LEU A 140 -8.84 -8.67 -12.76
C LEU A 140 -9.79 -8.92 -11.59
N ALA A 141 -9.26 -9.35 -10.45
CA ALA A 141 -9.93 -9.27 -9.17
C ALA A 141 -9.08 -8.35 -8.26
N ASN A 142 -9.60 -7.17 -7.97
CA ASN A 142 -8.82 -6.08 -7.35
C ASN A 142 -9.06 -5.96 -5.85
N ASN A 143 -10.27 -6.26 -5.40
CA ASN A 143 -10.64 -6.11 -4.00
C ASN A 143 -11.81 -7.03 -3.64
N LEU A 144 -11.97 -7.33 -2.36
CA LEU A 144 -13.08 -8.12 -1.84
C LEU A 144 -13.63 -7.55 -0.54
N PHE A 145 -14.90 -7.87 -0.30
CA PHE A 145 -15.60 -7.58 0.94
C PHE A 145 -16.47 -8.78 1.32
N ILE A 146 -16.61 -9.06 2.61
CA ILE A 146 -17.50 -10.11 3.11
C ILE A 146 -18.58 -9.48 3.97
N SER A 147 -19.84 -9.79 3.67
CA SER A 147 -20.99 -9.34 4.45
C SER A 147 -22.01 -10.46 4.53
N ASN A 148 -22.46 -10.81 5.74
CA ASN A 148 -23.44 -11.87 5.96
C ASN A 148 -23.09 -13.21 5.28
N LYS A 149 -21.81 -13.61 5.30
CA LYS A 149 -21.23 -14.79 4.61
C LYS A 149 -21.21 -14.71 3.07
N ASP A 150 -21.77 -13.66 2.47
CA ASP A 150 -21.63 -13.41 1.04
C ASP A 150 -20.25 -12.80 0.75
N VAL A 151 -19.58 -13.33 -0.26
CA VAL A 151 -18.29 -12.82 -0.75
C VAL A 151 -18.54 -11.94 -1.98
N PHE A 152 -18.13 -10.68 -1.89
CA PHE A 152 -18.19 -9.70 -2.95
C PHE A 152 -16.79 -9.42 -3.46
N ILE A 153 -16.59 -9.48 -4.77
CA ILE A 153 -15.30 -9.20 -5.41
C ILE A 153 -15.50 -8.13 -6.47
N ALA A 154 -14.73 -7.05 -6.40
CA ALA A 154 -14.67 -6.02 -7.44
C ALA A 154 -13.49 -6.29 -8.39
N GLY A 155 -13.71 -6.00 -9.67
CA GLY A 155 -12.66 -6.15 -10.66
C GLY A 155 -13.10 -5.80 -12.08
N GLU A 156 -12.52 -6.49 -13.05
CA GLU A 156 -12.76 -6.26 -14.47
C GLU A 156 -12.87 -7.60 -15.19
N TYR A 157 -13.75 -7.67 -16.18
CA TYR A 157 -13.86 -8.80 -17.07
C TYR A 157 -14.04 -8.34 -18.51
N LYS A 158 -13.13 -8.75 -19.39
CA LYS A 158 -13.12 -8.38 -20.82
C LYS A 158 -13.31 -6.87 -21.04
N GLY A 159 -12.60 -6.06 -20.27
CA GLY A 159 -12.63 -4.59 -20.31
C GLY A 159 -13.83 -3.97 -19.62
N ASN A 160 -14.64 -4.72 -18.86
CA ASN A 160 -15.82 -4.18 -18.18
C ASN A 160 -15.71 -4.32 -16.66
N ALA A 161 -15.90 -3.21 -15.95
CA ALA A 161 -16.03 -3.17 -14.51
C ALA A 161 -17.11 -4.17 -14.07
N SER A 162 -16.76 -5.05 -13.14
CA SER A 162 -17.61 -6.16 -12.75
C SER A 162 -17.55 -6.38 -11.24
N ILE A 163 -18.66 -6.87 -10.71
CA ILE A 163 -18.74 -7.39 -9.35
C ILE A 163 -19.14 -8.86 -9.40
N TRP A 164 -18.48 -9.69 -8.60
CA TRP A 164 -18.89 -11.07 -8.37
C TRP A 164 -19.48 -11.18 -6.98
N LYS A 165 -20.67 -11.76 -6.87
CA LYS A 165 -21.27 -12.15 -5.60
C LYS A 165 -21.33 -13.68 -5.54
N ASN A 166 -20.59 -14.30 -4.62
CA ASN A 166 -20.51 -15.77 -4.50
C ASN A 166 -20.22 -16.48 -5.83
N GLY A 167 -19.33 -15.88 -6.65
CA GLY A 167 -18.95 -16.40 -7.96
C GLY A 167 -19.90 -16.02 -9.11
N VAL A 168 -21.08 -15.43 -8.85
CA VAL A 168 -21.98 -14.94 -9.89
C VAL A 168 -21.57 -13.52 -10.30
N ARG A 169 -21.15 -13.35 -11.56
CA ARG A 169 -20.74 -12.06 -12.12
C ARG A 169 -21.96 -11.19 -12.46
N THR A 170 -21.88 -9.91 -12.10
CA THR A 170 -22.69 -8.83 -12.64
C THR A 170 -21.77 -7.77 -13.23
N THR A 171 -21.99 -7.41 -14.49
CA THR A 171 -21.29 -6.28 -15.11
C THR A 171 -21.91 -4.98 -14.60
N LEU A 172 -21.07 -4.02 -14.21
CA LEU A 172 -21.50 -2.72 -13.70
C LEU A 172 -21.83 -1.81 -14.89
N ASP A 173 -22.97 -1.13 -14.82
CA ASP A 173 -23.39 -0.22 -15.89
C ASP A 173 -22.50 1.02 -15.90
N THR A 174 -22.01 1.41 -17.07
CA THR A 174 -21.22 2.64 -17.23
C THR A 174 -21.97 3.71 -18.00
N SER A 175 -23.20 3.42 -18.46
CA SER A 175 -23.97 4.19 -19.45
C SER A 175 -23.21 4.43 -20.77
N THR A 176 -22.14 3.66 -21.03
CA THR A 176 -21.29 3.76 -22.21
C THR A 176 -20.79 2.36 -22.63
N SER A 177 -20.16 2.27 -23.80
CA SER A 177 -19.47 1.05 -24.27
C SER A 177 -17.96 1.07 -24.01
N TYR A 178 -17.48 2.05 -23.24
CA TYR A 178 -16.06 2.22 -22.99
C TYR A 178 -15.53 1.22 -21.96
N SER A 179 -14.22 0.97 -22.04
CA SER A 179 -13.52 0.12 -21.06
C SER A 179 -13.66 0.70 -19.66
N SER A 180 -13.81 -0.17 -18.67
CA SER A 180 -14.01 0.20 -17.28
C SER A 180 -13.40 -0.82 -16.33
N ILE A 181 -13.09 -0.37 -15.12
CA ILE A 181 -12.48 -1.18 -14.07
C ILE A 181 -13.15 -0.86 -12.73
N ALA A 182 -13.39 -1.88 -11.91
CA ALA A 182 -13.74 -1.72 -10.50
C ALA A 182 -12.51 -2.02 -9.62
N ASN A 183 -12.16 -1.06 -8.76
CA ASN A 183 -10.95 -1.10 -7.94
C ASN A 183 -11.24 -1.51 -6.49
N ALA A 184 -12.36 -1.08 -5.90
CA ALA A 184 -12.72 -1.42 -4.53
C ALA A 184 -14.22 -1.65 -4.34
N VAL A 185 -14.57 -2.46 -3.33
CA VAL A 185 -15.95 -2.73 -2.93
C VAL A 185 -16.13 -2.57 -1.42
N PHE A 186 -17.26 -2.00 -1.01
CA PHE A 186 -17.69 -1.92 0.37
C PHE A 186 -19.19 -2.24 0.45
N VAL A 187 -19.60 -3.00 1.46
CA VAL A 187 -21.01 -3.39 1.63
C VAL A 187 -21.51 -2.93 3.00
N GLN A 188 -22.63 -2.21 3.04
CA GLN A 188 -23.29 -1.81 4.27
C GLN A 188 -24.77 -2.18 4.21
N GLY A 189 -25.19 -3.13 5.05
CA GLY A 189 -26.54 -3.67 5.00
C GLY A 189 -26.83 -4.30 3.64
N SER A 190 -27.83 -3.76 2.93
CA SER A 190 -28.18 -4.18 1.56
C SER A 190 -27.47 -3.40 0.46
N ASP A 191 -26.82 -2.29 0.80
CA ASP A 191 -26.19 -1.41 -0.18
C ASP A 191 -24.75 -1.86 -0.50
N ILE A 192 -24.46 -1.97 -1.79
CA ILE A 192 -23.16 -2.33 -2.34
C ILE A 192 -22.58 -1.10 -3.02
N TYR A 193 -21.41 -0.69 -2.58
CA TYR A 193 -20.66 0.46 -3.11
C TYR A 193 -19.42 -0.07 -3.80
N VAL A 194 -19.29 0.17 -5.09
CA VAL A 194 -18.12 -0.19 -5.88
C VAL A 194 -17.52 1.09 -6.45
N VAL A 195 -16.21 1.23 -6.45
CA VAL A 195 -15.53 2.39 -7.06
C VAL A 195 -14.47 1.96 -8.04
N GLY A 196 -14.17 2.83 -9.00
CA GLY A 196 -13.21 2.56 -10.05
C GLY A 196 -13.23 3.65 -11.12
N SER A 197 -13.01 3.28 -12.37
CA SER A 197 -12.97 4.23 -13.48
C SER A 197 -13.60 3.72 -14.77
N VAL A 198 -14.02 4.66 -15.61
CA VAL A 198 -14.45 4.43 -17.00
C VAL A 198 -13.56 5.24 -17.92
N SER A 199 -13.02 4.63 -18.96
CA SER A 199 -12.11 5.26 -19.91
C SER A 199 -12.90 6.06 -20.96
N LYS A 200 -13.01 7.38 -20.80
CA LYS A 200 -13.74 8.22 -21.77
C LYS A 200 -12.76 9.01 -22.65
N PHE A 201 -13.16 9.23 -23.89
CA PHE A 201 -12.43 10.15 -24.76
C PHE A 201 -12.53 11.58 -24.23
N SER A 202 -11.39 12.26 -24.14
CA SER A 202 -11.28 13.69 -23.82
C SER A 202 -10.50 14.39 -24.92
N ALA A 203 -11.19 15.28 -25.65
CA ALA A 203 -10.56 16.10 -26.68
C ALA A 203 -9.44 17.00 -26.10
N LEU A 204 -9.59 17.42 -24.84
CA LEU A 204 -8.59 18.23 -24.13
C LEU A 204 -7.30 17.46 -23.85
N LEU A 205 -7.40 16.14 -23.66
CA LEU A 205 -6.25 15.26 -23.40
C LEU A 205 -5.69 14.64 -24.68
N GLY A 206 -6.31 14.88 -25.83
CA GLY A 206 -5.94 14.27 -27.10
C GLY A 206 -6.10 12.74 -27.13
N GLY A 207 -6.95 12.18 -26.25
CA GLY A 207 -7.06 10.72 -26.09
C GLY A 207 -8.04 10.26 -25.03
N TYR A 208 -7.95 8.98 -24.67
CA TYR A 208 -8.77 8.36 -23.63
C TYR A 208 -8.13 8.55 -22.25
N GLY A 209 -8.96 8.83 -21.24
CA GLY A 209 -8.53 8.94 -19.85
C GLY A 209 -9.56 8.34 -18.89
N PRO A 210 -9.13 7.87 -17.71
CA PRO A 210 -10.05 7.38 -16.70
C PRO A 210 -10.89 8.54 -16.16
N ILE A 211 -12.14 8.23 -15.85
CA ILE A 211 -13.03 9.08 -15.07
C ILE A 211 -13.52 8.27 -13.88
N ALA A 212 -13.35 8.81 -12.68
CA ALA A 212 -13.75 8.17 -11.43
C ALA A 212 -15.27 7.97 -11.35
N ILE A 213 -15.71 6.74 -11.05
CA ILE A 213 -17.12 6.37 -10.87
C ILE A 213 -17.30 5.68 -9.51
N LEU A 214 -18.43 5.98 -8.85
CA LEU A 214 -19.01 5.20 -7.77
C LEU A 214 -20.27 4.50 -8.30
N TRP A 215 -20.31 3.17 -8.25
CA TRP A 215 -21.53 2.41 -8.46
C TRP A 215 -22.18 2.10 -7.12
N LYS A 216 -23.42 2.54 -6.92
CA LYS A 216 -24.26 2.09 -5.80
C LYS A 216 -25.30 1.11 -6.33
N ASN A 217 -25.25 -0.14 -5.89
CA ASN A 217 -26.13 -1.22 -6.37
C ASN A 217 -26.15 -1.29 -7.91
N SER A 218 -24.96 -1.28 -8.51
CA SER A 218 -24.73 -1.27 -9.96
C SER A 218 -25.17 -0.01 -10.72
N VAL A 219 -25.72 1.00 -10.04
CA VAL A 219 -26.09 2.28 -10.66
C VAL A 219 -24.88 3.24 -10.63
N PRO A 220 -24.38 3.71 -11.79
CA PRO A 220 -23.21 4.58 -11.83
C PRO A 220 -23.51 6.00 -11.36
N ASN A 221 -22.57 6.57 -10.61
CA ASN A 221 -22.49 7.97 -10.25
C ASN A 221 -21.08 8.46 -10.58
N GLN A 222 -20.97 9.40 -11.51
CA GLN A 222 -19.68 9.97 -11.91
C GLN A 222 -19.19 10.95 -10.84
N LEU A 223 -17.97 10.72 -10.33
CA LEU A 223 -17.35 11.55 -9.29
C LEU A 223 -16.45 12.64 -9.88
N GLY A 224 -15.58 12.25 -10.81
CA GLY A 224 -14.59 13.14 -11.41
C GLY A 224 -15.13 13.92 -12.60
N LYS A 225 -14.53 15.10 -12.83
CA LYS A 225 -14.89 15.98 -13.97
C LYS A 225 -13.91 15.87 -15.15
N GLY A 226 -12.74 15.31 -14.92
CA GLY A 226 -11.66 15.15 -15.90
C GLY A 226 -10.89 13.86 -15.66
N TYR A 227 -9.57 13.92 -15.88
CA TYR A 227 -8.67 12.78 -15.66
C TYR A 227 -8.67 12.40 -14.17
N SER A 228 -9.34 11.31 -13.83
CA SER A 228 -9.63 10.94 -12.45
C SER A 228 -9.81 9.44 -12.28
N GLU A 229 -9.44 8.93 -11.11
CA GLU A 229 -9.65 7.53 -10.78
C GLU A 229 -9.91 7.36 -9.29
N ALA A 230 -10.82 6.44 -8.95
CA ALA A 230 -11.12 6.06 -7.57
C ALA A 230 -10.53 4.69 -7.25
N TYR A 231 -9.85 4.57 -6.11
CA TYR A 231 -9.17 3.34 -5.67
C TYR A 231 -9.73 2.76 -4.38
N SER A 232 -10.34 3.57 -3.52
CA SER A 232 -10.81 3.15 -2.20
C SER A 232 -12.20 3.67 -1.92
N VAL A 233 -13.02 2.88 -1.22
CA VAL A 233 -14.34 3.30 -0.74
C VAL A 233 -14.55 2.83 0.70
N PHE A 234 -15.09 3.72 1.52
CA PHE A 234 -15.47 3.43 2.90
C PHE A 234 -16.78 4.15 3.21
N VAL A 235 -17.70 3.46 3.87
CA VAL A 235 -18.99 4.04 4.25
C VAL A 235 -19.08 4.13 5.76
N LYS A 236 -19.37 5.32 6.26
CA LYS A 236 -19.48 5.64 7.69
C LYS A 236 -20.84 6.24 7.98
N GLY A 237 -21.72 5.47 8.61
CA GLY A 237 -23.11 5.88 8.80
C GLY A 237 -23.79 6.06 7.46
N ASN A 238 -24.14 7.30 7.11
CA ASN A 238 -24.75 7.64 5.81
C ASN A 238 -23.75 8.26 4.82
N ASP A 239 -22.52 8.53 5.26
CA ASP A 239 -21.52 9.20 4.44
C ASP A 239 -20.64 8.20 3.70
N VAL A 240 -20.53 8.36 2.38
CA VAL A 240 -19.67 7.58 1.50
C VAL A 240 -18.40 8.39 1.21
N TYR A 241 -17.25 7.84 1.56
CA TYR A 241 -15.93 8.40 1.30
C TYR A 241 -15.24 7.59 0.22
N VAL A 242 -14.81 8.26 -0.85
CA VAL A 242 -14.12 7.63 -1.98
C VAL A 242 -12.76 8.27 -2.14
N GLY A 243 -11.67 7.51 -2.08
CA GLY A 243 -10.30 7.99 -2.23
C GLY A 243 -9.76 7.73 -3.62
N GLY A 244 -8.98 8.66 -4.15
CA GLY A 244 -8.33 8.51 -5.45
C GLY A 244 -7.48 9.71 -5.86
N PHE A 245 -7.52 10.04 -7.14
CA PHE A 245 -7.01 11.31 -7.66
C PHE A 245 -8.00 11.95 -8.64
N ASP A 246 -7.89 13.27 -8.80
CA ASP A 246 -8.60 14.05 -9.82
C ASP A 246 -7.67 15.16 -10.35
N ASP A 247 -7.86 15.56 -11.60
CA ASP A 247 -7.32 16.78 -12.20
C ASP A 247 -8.50 17.72 -12.55
N PRO A 248 -9.14 18.36 -11.56
CA PRO A 248 -10.37 19.10 -11.80
C PRO A 248 -10.16 20.33 -12.68
N GLU A 249 -8.94 20.87 -12.66
CA GLU A 249 -8.58 22.06 -13.43
C GLU A 249 -8.19 21.70 -14.89
N ASN A 250 -8.01 20.41 -15.22
CA ASN A 250 -7.54 19.93 -16.53
C ASN A 250 -6.32 20.73 -17.03
N ASN A 251 -5.43 21.09 -16.11
CA ASN A 251 -4.57 22.27 -16.23
C ASN A 251 -3.46 22.14 -17.28
N VAL A 252 -3.19 20.94 -17.79
CA VAL A 252 -2.09 20.72 -18.70
C VAL A 252 -2.52 19.83 -19.86
N PRO A 253 -2.65 20.38 -21.08
CA PRO A 253 -2.66 19.56 -22.27
C PRO A 253 -1.41 18.69 -22.27
N TYR A 254 -1.57 17.38 -22.46
CA TYR A 254 -0.50 16.37 -22.66
C TYR A 254 0.19 15.76 -21.42
N LEU A 255 -0.03 16.23 -20.19
CA LEU A 255 0.47 15.55 -18.97
C LEU A 255 -0.55 15.67 -17.82
N PRO A 256 -1.47 14.70 -17.67
CA PRO A 256 -2.45 14.76 -16.59
C PRO A 256 -1.73 14.74 -15.23
N LYS A 257 -2.10 15.65 -14.33
CA LYS A 257 -1.57 15.69 -12.98
C LYS A 257 -2.49 14.91 -12.07
N HIS A 258 -1.97 13.97 -11.29
CA HIS A 258 -2.76 13.34 -10.24
C HIS A 258 -2.67 14.22 -9.00
N TYR A 259 -3.79 14.77 -8.55
CA TYR A 259 -3.90 15.38 -7.24
C TYR A 259 -4.68 14.42 -6.34
N ALA A 260 -4.02 13.96 -5.28
CA ALA A 260 -4.65 13.11 -4.27
C ALA A 260 -5.89 13.81 -3.71
N CYS A 261 -7.00 13.10 -3.71
CA CYS A 261 -8.27 13.64 -3.25
C CYS A 261 -9.14 12.55 -2.64
N TYR A 262 -10.23 13.00 -2.02
CA TYR A 262 -11.38 12.14 -1.78
C TYR A 262 -12.68 12.85 -2.13
N TRP A 263 -13.71 12.07 -2.45
CA TRP A 263 -15.08 12.53 -2.58
C TRP A 263 -15.89 12.07 -1.38
N LYS A 264 -16.52 13.01 -0.66
CA LYS A 264 -17.52 12.70 0.36
C LYS A 264 -18.90 12.91 -0.24
N ASN A 265 -19.68 11.84 -0.40
CA ASN A 265 -21.01 11.89 -1.04
C ASN A 265 -20.98 12.60 -2.42
N GLY A 266 -19.92 12.36 -3.20
CA GLY A 266 -19.70 13.02 -4.50
C GLY A 266 -19.06 14.41 -4.42
N VAL A 267 -18.90 15.00 -3.24
CA VAL A 267 -18.25 16.31 -3.06
C VAL A 267 -16.73 16.15 -2.95
N TYR A 268 -16.01 16.70 -3.92
CA TYR A 268 -14.56 16.67 -4.02
C TYR A 268 -13.87 17.45 -2.88
N THR A 269 -12.80 16.87 -2.32
CA THR A 269 -11.86 17.50 -1.39
C THR A 269 -10.43 17.21 -1.82
N ASN A 270 -9.64 18.25 -2.06
CA ASN A 270 -8.22 18.13 -2.37
C ASN A 270 -7.40 17.79 -1.11
N LEU A 271 -6.54 16.79 -1.18
CA LEU A 271 -5.57 16.42 -0.14
C LEU A 271 -4.13 16.84 -0.48
N ASP A 272 -3.85 17.18 -1.72
CA ASP A 272 -2.55 17.65 -2.18
C ASP A 272 -2.57 19.16 -2.45
N ASN A 273 -2.42 19.93 -1.37
CA ASN A 273 -2.30 21.39 -1.44
C ASN A 273 -0.91 21.89 -1.86
N ILE A 274 0.07 21.00 -1.96
CA ILE A 274 1.45 21.31 -2.37
C ILE A 274 1.67 21.07 -3.88
N LYS A 275 0.62 20.65 -4.61
CA LYS A 275 0.58 20.46 -6.07
C LYS A 275 1.76 19.64 -6.61
N ARG A 276 2.11 18.55 -5.90
CA ARG A 276 3.10 17.61 -6.44
C ARG A 276 2.55 16.97 -7.71
N ASN A 277 3.44 16.69 -8.65
CA ASN A 277 3.06 15.88 -9.79
C ASN A 277 2.89 14.43 -9.29
N TYR A 278 1.77 13.80 -9.61
CA TYR A 278 1.49 12.37 -9.40
C TYR A 278 1.26 11.94 -7.93
N SER A 279 0.29 12.56 -7.24
CA SER A 279 -0.21 12.07 -5.95
C SER A 279 -1.58 11.41 -6.08
N ARG A 280 -1.84 10.37 -5.28
CA ARG A 280 -3.14 9.68 -5.20
C ARG A 280 -3.39 9.09 -3.83
N VAL A 281 -4.65 8.90 -3.47
CA VAL A 281 -5.05 8.06 -2.33
C VAL A 281 -5.26 6.63 -2.82
N ASN A 282 -4.50 5.69 -2.27
CA ASN A 282 -4.62 4.26 -2.53
C ASN A 282 -5.66 3.61 -1.60
N ALA A 283 -5.68 4.00 -0.33
CA ALA A 283 -6.62 3.47 0.66
C ALA A 283 -7.04 4.53 1.68
N LEU A 284 -8.25 4.42 2.21
CA LEU A 284 -8.75 5.24 3.31
C LEU A 284 -9.51 4.41 4.34
N CYS A 285 -9.48 4.85 5.59
CA CYS A 285 -10.23 4.26 6.70
C CYS A 285 -10.56 5.32 7.75
N PHE A 286 -11.24 4.94 8.83
CA PHE A 286 -11.57 5.84 9.94
C PHE A 286 -11.04 5.34 11.29
N ASP A 287 -10.51 6.28 12.09
CA ASP A 287 -10.34 6.14 13.54
C ASP A 287 -11.45 6.90 14.24
N GLY A 288 -12.44 6.28 14.88
CA GLY A 288 -13.46 7.04 15.60
C GLY A 288 -14.06 8.17 14.73
N LYS A 289 -13.64 9.43 14.90
CA LYS A 289 -14.01 10.59 14.05
C LYS A 289 -13.02 10.94 12.93
N ASP A 290 -11.75 10.53 13.04
CA ASP A 290 -10.67 10.94 12.17
C ASP A 290 -10.63 10.13 10.87
N LEU A 291 -10.50 10.81 9.73
CA LEU A 291 -10.28 10.18 8.43
C LEU A 291 -8.79 9.97 8.23
N LEU A 292 -8.39 8.73 7.97
CA LEU A 292 -7.04 8.38 7.53
C LEU A 292 -7.04 8.04 6.04
N ALA A 293 -6.02 8.49 5.33
CA ALA A 293 -5.81 8.14 3.93
C ALA A 293 -4.32 7.91 3.67
N VAL A 294 -3.98 6.90 2.87
CA VAL A 294 -2.61 6.60 2.48
C VAL A 294 -2.50 6.55 0.96
N GLY A 295 -1.34 6.96 0.45
CA GLY A 295 -0.97 6.95 -0.97
C GLY A 295 0.48 6.54 -1.12
N GLU A 296 1.08 6.68 -2.31
CA GLU A 296 2.46 6.20 -2.53
C GLU A 296 3.43 6.69 -1.46
N THR A 297 3.66 8.00 -1.35
CA THR A 297 4.63 8.57 -0.39
C THR A 297 3.98 9.39 0.71
N MET A 298 2.67 9.23 0.90
CA MET A 298 1.86 10.21 1.63
C MET A 298 0.90 9.51 2.59
N PHE A 299 0.84 10.05 3.80
CA PHE A 299 -0.14 9.68 4.81
C PHE A 299 -0.86 10.93 5.27
N TRP A 300 -2.19 10.92 5.18
CA TRP A 300 -3.04 12.01 5.60
C TRP A 300 -3.92 11.60 6.78
N LYS A 301 -4.10 12.51 7.72
CA LYS A 301 -5.13 12.47 8.77
C LYS A 301 -5.92 13.77 8.75
N ASN A 302 -7.24 13.68 8.62
CA ASN A 302 -8.15 14.83 8.60
C ASN A 302 -7.69 15.94 7.64
N ASN A 303 -7.36 15.56 6.40
CA ASN A 303 -6.87 16.44 5.34
C ASN A 303 -5.47 17.05 5.57
N GLN A 304 -4.78 16.70 6.64
CA GLN A 304 -3.42 17.14 6.94
C GLN A 304 -2.44 16.01 6.66
N ILE A 305 -1.29 16.36 6.09
CA ILE A 305 -0.19 15.42 5.84
C ILE A 305 0.49 15.13 7.19
N LEU A 306 0.54 13.86 7.60
CA LEU A 306 1.18 13.45 8.87
C LEU A 306 2.67 13.15 8.71
N SER A 307 3.09 12.52 7.62
CA SER A 307 4.51 12.25 7.39
C SER A 307 4.90 12.41 5.91
N LEU A 308 6.13 12.90 5.72
CA LEU A 308 6.85 12.99 4.44
C LEU A 308 7.96 11.93 4.32
N ASN A 309 8.18 11.14 5.37
CA ASN A 309 9.40 10.37 5.59
C ASN A 309 9.15 8.86 5.63
N ALA A 310 8.52 8.33 4.60
CA ALA A 310 9.25 7.23 3.99
C ALA A 310 10.28 7.91 3.10
N GLU A 311 11.58 7.70 3.34
CA GLU A 311 12.61 7.98 2.32
C GLU A 311 12.03 7.63 0.95
N ASN A 312 12.14 8.47 -0.09
CA ASN A 312 11.51 8.44 -1.45
C ASN A 312 11.37 7.07 -2.16
N THR A 313 10.87 6.05 -1.49
CA THR A 313 11.18 4.63 -1.69
C THR A 313 10.04 3.73 -1.24
N SER A 314 9.04 4.28 -0.53
CA SER A 314 7.90 3.49 -0.06
C SER A 314 6.62 3.85 -0.80
N SER A 315 5.78 2.85 -1.00
CA SER A 315 4.42 2.98 -1.52
C SER A 315 3.44 2.40 -0.51
N TYR A 316 2.61 3.24 0.13
CA TYR A 316 1.56 2.75 1.03
C TYR A 316 0.34 2.33 0.20
N THR A 317 -0.08 1.09 0.37
CA THR A 317 -1.11 0.44 -0.48
C THR A 317 -2.43 0.25 0.26
N SER A 318 -2.39 0.04 1.56
CA SER A 318 -3.56 -0.30 2.37
C SER A 318 -3.41 0.24 3.78
N VAL A 319 -4.52 0.62 4.41
CA VAL A 319 -4.56 1.14 5.77
C VAL A 319 -5.76 0.56 6.52
N VAL A 320 -5.51 0.11 7.75
CA VAL A 320 -6.52 -0.40 8.68
C VAL A 320 -6.25 0.21 10.03
N GLN A 321 -7.32 0.44 10.76
CA GLN A 321 -7.25 0.95 12.10
C GLN A 321 -8.19 0.21 13.04
N ILE A 322 -7.66 -0.19 14.17
CA ILE A 322 -8.36 -0.96 15.19
C ILE A 322 -7.79 -0.59 16.56
N ASP A 323 -8.67 -0.41 17.55
CA ASP A 323 -8.30 -0.11 18.94
C ASP A 323 -7.32 1.07 19.13
N GLY A 324 -7.43 2.08 18.26
CA GLY A 324 -6.57 3.27 18.26
C GLY A 324 -5.16 3.03 17.69
N GLU A 325 -4.88 1.83 17.19
CA GLU A 325 -3.64 1.45 16.52
C GLU A 325 -3.81 1.49 15.00
N SER A 326 -2.84 2.07 14.30
CA SER A 326 -2.82 2.16 12.84
C SER A 326 -1.89 1.12 12.24
N PHE A 327 -2.37 0.41 11.23
CA PHE A 327 -1.63 -0.57 10.45
C PHE A 327 -1.65 -0.12 9.00
N ILE A 328 -0.49 -0.07 8.35
CA ILE A 328 -0.36 0.34 6.95
C ILE A 328 0.47 -0.70 6.22
N GLY A 329 -0.08 -1.27 5.15
CA GLY A 329 0.64 -2.15 4.24
C GLY A 329 1.30 -1.34 3.15
N GLY A 330 2.39 -1.89 2.60
CA GLY A 330 3.00 -1.33 1.41
C GLY A 330 4.26 -2.05 1.00
N GLN A 331 5.13 -1.28 0.37
CA GLN A 331 6.47 -1.70 0.04
C GLN A 331 7.46 -0.58 0.33
N SER A 332 8.74 -0.94 0.53
CA SER A 332 9.86 -0.01 0.68
C SER A 332 11.09 -0.54 -0.06
N PHE A 333 12.01 0.29 -0.56
CA PHE A 333 13.23 -0.23 -1.18
C PHE A 333 14.13 -0.91 -0.15
N SER A 334 14.78 -2.00 -0.56
CA SER A 334 15.72 -2.71 0.30
C SER A 334 16.96 -1.86 0.60
N ALA A 335 17.39 -1.80 1.86
CA ALA A 335 18.69 -1.23 2.23
C ALA A 335 19.88 -1.89 1.51
N LYS A 336 19.69 -3.10 0.95
CA LYS A 336 20.69 -3.86 0.20
C LYS A 336 20.53 -3.79 -1.32
N SER A 337 19.46 -3.17 -1.83
CA SER A 337 19.18 -3.05 -3.27
C SER A 337 18.26 -1.87 -3.57
N SER A 338 18.70 -0.96 -4.43
CA SER A 338 17.88 0.13 -4.96
C SER A 338 16.83 -0.30 -5.99
N VAL A 339 16.77 -1.59 -6.32
CA VAL A 339 15.91 -2.11 -7.40
C VAL A 339 14.78 -2.98 -6.86
N ASN A 340 15.00 -3.71 -5.77
CA ASN A 340 13.99 -4.61 -5.21
C ASN A 340 13.33 -3.98 -3.99
N SER A 341 12.01 -3.89 -4.03
CA SER A 341 11.21 -3.58 -2.86
C SER A 341 11.13 -4.77 -1.90
N VAL A 342 10.86 -4.49 -0.63
CA VAL A 342 10.59 -5.48 0.42
C VAL A 342 9.15 -5.36 0.90
N VAL A 343 8.59 -6.50 1.32
CA VAL A 343 7.29 -6.57 1.97
C VAL A 343 7.36 -5.81 3.30
N THR A 344 6.45 -4.87 3.50
CA THR A 344 6.45 -4.02 4.70
C THR A 344 5.08 -3.91 5.37
N LEU A 345 5.14 -3.60 6.66
CA LEU A 345 4.02 -3.21 7.51
C LEU A 345 4.48 -2.03 8.35
N TRP A 346 3.74 -0.93 8.38
CA TRP A 346 3.91 0.09 9.40
C TRP A 346 2.84 -0.11 10.48
N HIS A 347 3.25 -0.06 11.74
CA HIS A 347 2.36 -0.07 12.90
C HIS A 347 2.67 1.14 13.76
N ASN A 348 1.69 2.04 13.92
CA ASN A 348 1.86 3.31 14.63
C ASN A 348 3.13 4.06 14.22
N GLU A 349 3.32 4.22 12.91
CA GLU A 349 4.49 4.87 12.27
C GLU A 349 5.81 4.10 12.37
N HIS A 350 5.86 2.98 13.09
CA HIS A 350 7.03 2.10 13.13
C HIS A 350 7.03 1.13 11.95
N LEU A 351 8.10 1.14 11.15
CA LEU A 351 8.27 0.26 10.00
C LEU A 351 8.80 -1.12 10.42
N PHE A 352 8.08 -2.16 9.98
CA PHE A 352 8.49 -3.56 10.01
C PHE A 352 8.78 -4.02 8.57
N GLN A 353 10.00 -4.51 8.34
CA GLN A 353 10.40 -5.10 7.06
C GLN A 353 10.49 -6.61 7.20
N PHE A 354 9.80 -7.33 6.32
CA PHE A 354 9.87 -8.78 6.29
C PHE A 354 11.01 -9.25 5.38
N PRO A 355 11.60 -10.44 5.62
CA PRO A 355 12.76 -10.93 4.86
C PRO A 355 12.39 -11.45 3.46
N PHE A 356 11.48 -10.76 2.77
CA PHE A 356 10.98 -11.09 1.44
C PHE A 356 11.08 -9.86 0.54
N TYR A 357 11.67 -10.02 -0.66
CA TYR A 357 11.47 -9.05 -1.71
C TYR A 357 10.03 -9.12 -2.20
N GLY A 358 9.38 -7.99 -2.44
CA GLY A 358 7.98 -7.93 -2.84
C GLY A 358 7.22 -6.75 -2.27
N SER A 359 5.90 -6.89 -2.20
CA SER A 359 4.97 -5.84 -1.77
C SER A 359 3.83 -6.43 -0.95
N THR A 360 3.40 -5.68 0.07
CA THR A 360 2.07 -5.82 0.67
C THR A 360 1.10 -4.94 -0.11
N ASN A 361 0.03 -5.52 -0.63
CA ASN A 361 -1.00 -4.81 -1.42
C ASN A 361 -2.28 -4.57 -0.61
N ALA A 362 -2.60 -5.46 0.33
CA ALA A 362 -3.77 -5.34 1.19
C ALA A 362 -3.48 -5.86 2.59
N ILE A 363 -4.16 -5.30 3.60
CA ILE A 363 -4.07 -5.76 4.98
C ILE A 363 -5.46 -5.95 5.57
N PHE A 364 -5.56 -6.83 6.56
CA PHE A 364 -6.73 -7.04 7.41
C PHE A 364 -6.23 -7.32 8.84
N VAL A 365 -6.87 -6.73 9.84
CA VAL A 365 -6.44 -6.86 11.25
C VAL A 365 -7.65 -7.28 12.08
N LYS A 366 -7.45 -8.26 12.97
CA LYS A 366 -8.48 -8.81 13.87
C LYS A 366 -8.01 -8.80 15.31
#